data_AF-A0AAD3RV39-F1
#
_entry.id   AF-A0AAD3RV39-F1
#
_cell.length_a   1.000
_cell.length_b   1.000
_cell.length_c   1.000
_cell.angle_alpha   90.00
_cell.angle_beta   90.00
_cell.angle_gamma   90.00
#
_symmetry.space_group_name_H-M   'P 1'
#
loop_
_entity.id
_entity.type
_entity.pdbx_description
1 polymer ?
#
loop_
_entity_poly.entity_id
_entity_poly.type
_entity_poly.pdbx_seq_one_letter_code
_entity_poly.pdbx_strand_id
1 'polypeptide(L)'
;MIVTGCAVGSGAVVKGVGPGDLLKLREGPGLNHNIIIGLPDGTRLTRQNCVTNNGKVWCRVSLADRPGISGYVSADYLAHR
;
A
#
# COMPACT_ATOMS: atom_id res chain seq x y z
N MET A 1 -0.71 -27.08 -16.94
CA MET A 1 0.22 -25.94 -16.99
C MET A 1 -0.19 -24.97 -15.89
N ILE A 2 0.53 -24.93 -14.77
CA ILE A 2 0.21 -24.03 -13.67
C ILE A 2 0.85 -22.68 -13.99
N VAL A 3 0.04 -21.74 -14.47
CA VAL A 3 0.47 -20.35 -14.65
C VAL A 3 0.39 -19.70 -13.27
N THR A 4 1.39 -19.92 -12.42
CA THR A 4 1.61 -19.04 -11.26
C THR A 4 2.04 -17.70 -11.82
N GLY A 5 1.07 -16.85 -12.13
CA GLY A 5 1.30 -15.47 -12.49
C GLY A 5 2.03 -14.81 -11.33
N CYS A 6 3.30 -14.46 -11.53
CA CYS A 6 3.98 -13.54 -10.64
C CYS A 6 3.13 -12.27 -10.63
N ALA A 7 2.40 -12.00 -9.54
CA ALA A 7 1.90 -10.66 -9.31
C ALA A 7 3.15 -9.78 -9.26
N VAL A 8 3.46 -9.10 -10.37
CA VAL A 8 4.64 -8.24 -10.51
C VAL A 8 4.39 -7.01 -9.67
N GLY A 9 4.50 -7.19 -8.36
CA GLY A 9 4.45 -6.11 -7.41
C GLY A 9 5.83 -5.50 -7.31
N SER A 10 5.92 -4.17 -7.46
CA SER A 10 7.17 -3.46 -7.23
C SER A 10 7.40 -3.29 -5.74
N GLY A 11 8.64 -3.44 -5.28
CA GLY A 11 9.01 -3.10 -3.91
C GLY A 11 8.72 -1.62 -3.62
N ALA A 12 8.09 -1.35 -2.48
CA ALA A 12 7.82 -0.01 -2.01
C ALA A 12 8.09 0.10 -0.52
N VAL A 13 8.36 1.32 -0.06
CA VAL A 13 8.57 1.62 1.35
C VAL A 13 7.69 2.81 1.74
N VAL A 14 7.07 2.73 2.91
CA VAL A 14 6.30 3.85 3.48
C VAL A 14 7.25 4.98 3.86
N LYS A 15 6.98 6.19 3.41
CA LYS A 15 7.80 7.37 3.69
C LYS A 15 6.94 8.64 3.78
N GLY A 16 7.33 9.56 4.66
CA GLY A 16 6.79 10.91 4.70
C GLY A 16 5.54 11.04 5.55
N VAL A 17 5.29 10.07 6.43
CA VAL A 17 4.16 10.09 7.36
C VAL A 17 4.39 11.05 8.52
N GLY A 18 5.65 11.20 8.96
CA GLY A 18 6.02 12.05 10.09
C GLY A 18 6.29 11.27 11.39
N PRO A 19 6.97 11.88 12.36
CA PRO A 19 7.34 11.21 13.61
C PRO A 19 6.11 10.91 14.47
N GLY A 20 5.91 9.64 14.81
CA GLY A 20 4.79 9.17 15.65
C GLY A 20 3.49 8.89 14.88
N ASP A 21 3.44 9.24 13.59
CA ASP A 21 2.28 9.00 12.75
C ASP A 21 2.37 7.67 11.98
N LEU A 22 1.22 7.16 11.54
CA LEU A 22 1.11 5.90 10.80
C LEU A 22 0.28 6.09 9.53
N LEU A 23 0.81 5.65 8.39
CA LEU A 23 0.07 5.56 7.13
C LEU A 23 -1.07 4.56 7.27
N LYS A 24 -2.30 4.96 6.97
CA LYS A 24 -3.46 4.09 7.12
C LYS A 24 -3.61 3.18 5.91
N LEU A 25 -3.49 1.87 6.12
CA LEU A 25 -3.90 0.86 5.16
C LEU A 25 -5.42 0.72 5.20
N ARG A 26 -6.10 0.93 4.07
CA ARG A 26 -7.56 0.94 3.98
C ARG A 26 -8.09 -0.20 3.12
N GLU A 27 -9.35 -0.57 3.31
CA GLU A 27 -9.99 -1.63 2.53
C GLU A 27 -10.20 -1.27 1.05
N GLY A 28 -10.29 0.03 0.73
CA GLY A 28 -10.51 0.50 -0.63
C GLY A 28 -9.81 1.83 -0.94
N PRO A 29 -9.81 2.24 -2.21
CA PRO A 29 -9.09 3.43 -2.69
C PRO A 29 -9.85 4.70 -2.30
N GLY A 30 -9.59 5.24 -1.11
CA GLY A 30 -10.22 6.49 -0.67
C GLY A 30 -10.26 6.65 0.85
N LEU A 31 -10.52 7.89 1.29
CA LEU A 31 -10.61 8.21 2.73
C LEU A 31 -11.90 7.71 3.40
N ASN A 32 -12.91 7.32 2.62
CA ASN A 32 -14.19 6.83 3.11
C ASN A 32 -14.19 5.32 3.41
N HIS A 33 -13.09 4.62 3.16
CA HIS A 33 -12.95 3.19 3.44
C HIS A 33 -12.39 2.94 4.84
N ASN A 34 -12.80 1.83 5.45
CA ASN A 34 -12.32 1.43 6.77
C ASN A 34 -10.80 1.25 6.79
N ILE A 35 -10.21 1.54 7.94
CA ILE A 35 -8.78 1.36 8.19
C ILE A 35 -8.57 -0.06 8.70
N ILE A 36 -7.72 -0.81 8.00
CA ILE A 36 -7.30 -2.16 8.39
C ILE A 36 -6.23 -2.05 9.49
N ILE A 37 -5.14 -1.33 9.20
CA ILE A 37 -4.01 -1.12 10.13
C ILE A 37 -3.29 0.20 9.83
N GLY A 38 -2.50 0.68 10.80
CA GLY A 38 -1.50 1.73 10.60
C GLY A 38 -0.12 1.15 10.27
N LEU A 39 0.58 1.76 9.33
CA LEU A 39 1.92 1.39 8.88
C LEU A 39 2.91 2.49 9.26
N PRO A 40 3.95 2.20 10.06
CA PRO A 40 4.99 3.18 10.35
C PRO A 40 5.85 3.48 9.11
N ASP A 41 6.50 4.64 9.11
CA ASP A 41 7.55 4.96 8.13
C ASP A 41 8.63 3.86 8.13
N GLY A 42 9.13 3.52 6.95
CA GLY A 42 10.07 2.41 6.75
C GLY A 42 9.41 1.04 6.54
N THR A 43 8.09 0.92 6.69
CA THR A 43 7.38 -0.35 6.43
C THR A 43 7.57 -0.79 4.98
N ARG A 44 7.99 -2.04 4.78
CA ARG A 44 8.25 -2.64 3.47
C ARG A 44 6.98 -3.25 2.91
N LEU A 45 6.64 -2.84 1.69
CA LEU A 45 5.42 -3.21 1.00
C LEU A 45 5.72 -3.76 -0.39
N THR A 46 4.79 -4.56 -0.89
CA THR A 46 4.72 -4.93 -2.29
C THR A 46 3.58 -4.15 -2.92
N ARG A 47 3.92 -3.16 -3.75
CA ARG A 47 2.97 -2.32 -4.49
C ARG A 47 2.44 -3.07 -5.70
N GLN A 48 1.12 -3.15 -5.81
CA GLN A 48 0.40 -3.75 -6.92
C GLN A 48 -0.25 -2.65 -7.77
N ASN A 49 -1.48 -2.88 -8.23
CA ASN A 49 -2.22 -1.96 -9.08
C ASN A 49 -2.54 -0.66 -8.35
N CYS A 50 -2.42 0.45 -9.07
CA CYS A 50 -2.83 1.76 -8.58
C CYS A 50 -4.05 2.25 -9.35
N VAL A 51 -4.94 2.95 -8.67
CA VAL A 51 -6.17 3.53 -9.20
C VAL A 51 -6.27 4.99 -8.77
N THR A 52 -6.74 5.85 -9.66
CA THR A 52 -7.03 7.24 -9.31
C THR A 52 -8.45 7.34 -8.81
N ASN A 53 -8.65 7.85 -7.60
CA ASN A 53 -9.96 8.17 -7.05
C ASN A 53 -9.97 9.59 -6.50
N ASN A 54 -10.96 10.40 -6.91
CA ASN A 54 -11.11 11.81 -6.51
C ASN A 54 -9.80 12.62 -6.66
N GLY A 55 -9.11 12.45 -7.79
CA GLY A 55 -7.85 13.16 -8.09
C GLY A 55 -6.64 12.71 -7.28
N LYS A 56 -6.76 11.67 -6.45
CA LYS A 56 -5.65 11.08 -5.69
C LYS A 56 -5.36 9.66 -6.17
N VAL A 57 -4.08 9.31 -6.23
CA VAL A 57 -3.66 7.97 -6.61
C VAL A 57 -3.60 7.08 -5.38
N TRP A 58 -4.29 5.95 -5.45
CA TRP A 58 -4.33 4.92 -4.41
C TRP A 58 -3.73 3.65 -4.95
N CYS A 59 -2.70 3.13 -4.30
CA CYS A 59 -2.07 1.88 -4.70
C CYS A 59 -2.52 0.76 -3.78
N ARG A 60 -2.94 -0.36 -4.38
CA ARG A 60 -3.09 -1.61 -3.66
C ARG A 60 -1.70 -2.10 -3.26
N VAL A 61 -1.56 -2.47 -2.00
CA VAL A 61 -0.30 -2.93 -1.41
C VAL A 61 -0.56 -4.18 -0.56
N SER A 62 0.50 -4.95 -0.36
CA SER A 62 0.53 -6.02 0.64
C SER A 62 1.79 -5.87 1.48
N LEU A 63 1.76 -6.30 2.75
CA LEU A 63 2.96 -6.31 3.59
C LEU A 63 3.96 -7.32 3.02
N ALA A 64 5.22 -6.89 2.87
CA ALA A 64 6.26 -7.76 2.33
C ALA A 64 6.45 -9.02 3.18
N ASP A 65 6.39 -8.89 4.52
CA ASP A 65 6.57 -10.01 5.45
C ASP A 65 5.27 -10.80 5.70
N ARG A 66 4.10 -10.22 5.37
CA ARG A 66 2.78 -10.84 5.55
C ARG A 66 1.86 -10.51 4.36
N PRO A 67 2.03 -11.18 3.21
CA PRO A 67 1.29 -10.85 1.98
C PRO A 67 -0.23 -10.98 2.08
N GLY A 68 -0.73 -11.77 3.04
CA GLY A 68 -2.17 -11.89 3.32
C GLY A 68 -2.80 -10.61 3.86
N ILE A 69 -2.01 -9.69 4.43
CA ILE A 69 -2.47 -8.37 4.83
C ILE A 69 -2.30 -7.44 3.63
N SER A 70 -3.42 -7.09 3.00
CA SER A 70 -3.46 -6.22 1.82
C SER A 70 -4.55 -5.17 1.92
N GLY A 71 -4.39 -4.08 1.18
CA GLY A 71 -5.33 -2.96 1.17
C GLY A 71 -4.81 -1.85 0.27
N TYR A 72 -5.36 -0.66 0.42
CA TYR A 72 -5.01 0.53 -0.34
C TYR A 72 -4.38 1.58 0.55
N VAL A 73 -3.36 2.25 0.01
CA VAL A 73 -2.71 3.41 0.61
C VAL A 73 -2.59 4.53 -0.42
N SER A 74 -2.47 5.77 0.03
CA SER A 74 -2.15 6.88 -0.88
C SER A 74 -0.73 6.70 -1.43
N ALA A 75 -0.58 6.84 -2.75
CA ALA A 75 0.70 6.72 -3.43
C ALA A 75 1.71 7.80 -3.01
N ASP A 76 1.23 8.93 -2.47
CA ASP A 76 2.06 10.05 -2.00
C ASP A 76 3.03 9.63 -0.87
N TYR A 77 2.69 8.57 -0.14
CA TYR A 77 3.50 8.02 0.96
C TYR A 77 4.32 6.79 0.57
N LEU A 78 4.39 6.46 -0.72
CA LEU A 78 5.17 5.33 -1.22
C LEU A 78 6.43 5.81 -1.94
N ALA A 79 7.59 5.40 -1.43
CA ALA A 79 8.87 5.54 -2.12
C ALA A 79 9.23 4.26 -2.88
N HIS A 80 9.91 4.41 -4.02
CA HIS A 80 10.54 3.27 -4.70
C HIS A 80 11.71 2.75 -3.85
N ARG A 81 11.92 1.43 -3.89
CA ARG A 81 13.06 0.77 -3.24
C ARG A 81 14.27 0.75 -4.15
#